data_AF-A0A2J8Q500-F1
#
_entry.id   AF-A0A2J8Q500-F1
#
_cell.length_a   1.000
_cell.length_b   1.000
_cell.length_c   1.000
_cell.angle_alpha   90.00
_cell.angle_beta   90.00
_cell.angle_gamma   90.00
#
_symmetry.space_group_name_H-M   'P 1'
#
loop_
_entity.id
_entity.type
_entity.pdbx_description
1 polymer ?
#
loop_
_entity_poly.entity_id
_entity_poly.type
_entity_poly.pdbx_seq_one_letter_code
_entity_poly.pdbx_strand_id
1 'polypeptide(L)'
;MTPDHFPSLFCKEMSVGYANGIRVMSMTHTGEPGFMLYIPIEYALHVYNEVMSVGQKYGIRNAGYYALRSLRIEKFFAFWGQDINNLTTPLECGRESRVKLEKGMDFIGRDALLQQKQNGVYKRLTMFILDDHDSDLDLWPWWGEPIYR
;
A
#
# COMPACT_ATOMS: atom_id res chain seq x y z
N MET A 1 -7.92 13.96 -16.08
CA MET A 1 -7.81 14.47 -14.69
C MET A 1 -6.36 14.87 -14.49
N THR A 2 -6.08 16.13 -14.20
CA THR A 2 -4.71 16.60 -13.90
C THR A 2 -4.45 16.53 -12.39
N PRO A 3 -3.18 16.49 -11.95
CA PRO A 3 -2.83 16.55 -10.53
C PRO A 3 -3.49 17.72 -9.78
N ASP A 4 -3.75 18.83 -10.48
CA ASP A 4 -4.41 20.03 -9.92
C ASP A 4 -5.89 19.77 -9.56
N HIS A 5 -6.56 18.87 -10.28
CA HIS A 5 -7.98 18.56 -10.06
C HIS A 5 -8.19 17.33 -9.17
N PHE A 6 -7.17 16.51 -9.00
CA PHE A 6 -7.23 15.31 -8.17
C PHE A 6 -5.85 15.02 -7.54
N PRO A 7 -5.48 15.73 -6.45
CA PRO A 7 -4.17 15.60 -5.83
C PRO A 7 -3.99 14.22 -5.19
N SER A 8 -2.77 13.85 -4.81
CA SER A 8 -2.49 12.58 -4.13
C SER A 8 -3.22 12.50 -2.77
N LEU A 9 -3.67 11.30 -2.39
CA LEU A 9 -4.41 11.05 -1.14
C LEU A 9 -5.71 11.88 -1.04
N PHE A 10 -6.37 12.08 -2.18
CA PHE A 10 -7.64 12.78 -2.28
C PHE A 10 -8.80 11.80 -2.51
N CYS A 11 -9.98 12.14 -1.99
CA CYS A 11 -11.20 11.36 -2.16
C CYS A 11 -12.32 12.27 -2.62
N LYS A 12 -13.06 11.82 -3.64
CA LYS A 12 -14.24 12.51 -4.14
C LYS A 12 -15.29 11.52 -4.60
N GLU A 13 -16.56 11.84 -4.34
CA GLU A 13 -17.68 11.12 -4.92
C GLU A 13 -17.98 11.65 -6.32
N MET A 14 -18.10 10.77 -7.30
CA MET A 14 -18.40 11.14 -8.69
C MET A 14 -19.04 9.99 -9.46
N SER A 15 -19.52 10.29 -10.66
CA SER A 15 -20.05 9.30 -11.58
C SER A 15 -18.93 8.61 -12.36
N VAL A 16 -18.96 7.29 -12.47
CA VAL A 16 -18.04 6.49 -13.30
C VAL A 16 -18.87 5.50 -14.10
N GLY A 17 -18.73 5.50 -15.43
CA GLY A 17 -19.51 4.61 -16.30
C GLY A 17 -21.02 4.69 -16.02
N TYR A 18 -21.59 5.90 -16.03
CA TYR A 18 -23.01 6.17 -15.74
C TYR A 18 -23.54 5.75 -14.35
N ALA A 19 -22.73 5.13 -13.49
CA ALA A 19 -23.08 4.86 -12.10
C ALA A 19 -22.68 6.04 -11.22
N ASN A 20 -23.65 6.53 -10.43
CA ASN A 20 -23.47 7.65 -9.50
C ASN A 20 -23.03 7.16 -8.11
N GLY A 21 -22.52 8.07 -7.30
CA GLY A 21 -22.20 7.78 -5.90
C GLY A 21 -20.93 6.96 -5.69
N ILE A 22 -20.03 6.89 -6.67
CA ILE A 22 -18.78 6.14 -6.57
C ILE A 22 -17.74 6.99 -5.86
N ARG A 23 -17.16 6.47 -4.77
CA ARG A 23 -16.01 7.13 -4.13
C ARG A 23 -14.76 6.77 -4.90
N VAL A 24 -14.14 7.80 -5.47
CA VAL A 24 -12.89 7.72 -6.21
C VAL A 24 -11.78 8.27 -5.33
N MET A 25 -10.73 7.50 -5.15
CA MET A 25 -9.56 7.90 -4.34
C MET A 25 -8.28 7.82 -5.15
N SER A 26 -7.47 8.88 -5.13
CA SER A 26 -6.13 8.93 -5.74
C SER A 26 -5.08 8.30 -4.81
N MET A 27 -5.30 7.02 -4.53
CA MET A 27 -4.41 6.21 -3.71
C MET A 27 -4.36 4.80 -4.29
N THR A 28 -3.17 4.22 -4.37
CA THR A 28 -2.95 2.86 -4.88
C THR A 28 -2.06 2.09 -3.93
N HIS A 29 -2.19 0.75 -3.94
CA HIS A 29 -1.27 -0.15 -3.23
C HIS A 29 -0.09 -0.62 -4.10
N THR A 30 -0.04 -0.19 -5.36
CA THR A 30 1.03 -0.49 -6.30
C THR A 30 2.12 0.59 -6.33
N GLY A 31 1.84 1.78 -5.77
CA GLY A 31 2.71 2.95 -5.84
C GLY A 31 2.81 3.58 -7.22
N GLU A 32 2.04 3.09 -8.19
CA GLU A 32 1.87 3.69 -9.51
C GLU A 32 0.67 4.64 -9.52
N PRO A 33 0.64 5.65 -10.43
CA PRO A 33 -0.50 6.53 -10.59
C PRO A 33 -1.77 5.75 -10.90
N GLY A 34 -2.84 6.04 -10.17
CA GLY A 34 -4.12 5.37 -10.36
C GLY A 34 -5.14 5.76 -9.31
N PHE A 35 -6.29 5.09 -9.39
CA PHE A 35 -7.41 5.33 -8.51
C PHE A 35 -7.92 4.04 -7.87
N MET A 36 -8.41 4.15 -6.65
CA MET A 36 -9.20 3.12 -5.98
C MET A 36 -10.66 3.53 -6.04
N LEU A 37 -11.51 2.64 -6.54
CA LEU A 37 -12.94 2.86 -6.71
C LEU A 37 -13.70 2.03 -5.68
N TYR A 38 -14.47 2.70 -4.82
CA TYR A 38 -15.46 2.04 -3.97
C TYR A 38 -16.81 2.16 -4.65
N ILE A 39 -17.28 1.02 -5.16
CA ILE A 39 -18.45 0.93 -6.03
C ILE A 39 -19.54 0.16 -5.27
N PRO A 40 -20.78 0.69 -5.19
CA PRO A 40 -21.92 -0.07 -4.72
C PRO A 40 -22.08 -1.38 -5.51
N ILE A 41 -22.40 -2.47 -4.82
CA ILE A 41 -22.34 -3.83 -5.40
C ILE A 41 -23.21 -3.97 -6.66
N GLU A 42 -24.36 -3.27 -6.69
CA GLU A 42 -25.30 -3.24 -7.80
C GLU A 42 -24.69 -2.66 -9.10
N TYR A 43 -23.65 -1.83 -9.00
CA TYR A 43 -22.99 -1.20 -10.14
C TYR A 43 -21.63 -1.84 -10.47
N ALA A 44 -21.11 -2.72 -9.63
CA ALA A 44 -19.74 -3.23 -9.73
C ALA A 44 -19.42 -3.85 -11.10
N LEU A 45 -20.28 -4.74 -11.60
CA LEU A 45 -20.09 -5.39 -12.90
C LEU A 45 -20.18 -4.39 -14.07
N HIS A 46 -21.14 -3.46 -14.00
CA HIS A 46 -21.30 -2.44 -15.03
C HIS A 46 -20.07 -1.55 -15.13
N VAL A 47 -19.62 -0.99 -14.00
CA VAL A 47 -18.45 -0.11 -13.94
C VAL A 47 -17.20 -0.84 -14.41
N TYR A 48 -16.99 -2.09 -13.99
CA TYR A 48 -15.86 -2.90 -14.44
C TYR A 48 -15.88 -3.08 -15.98
N ASN A 49 -17.03 -3.46 -16.56
CA ASN A 49 -17.15 -3.67 -17.99
C ASN A 49 -16.90 -2.38 -18.79
N GLU A 50 -17.43 -1.24 -18.33
CA GLU A 50 -17.20 0.07 -18.95
C GLU A 50 -15.71 0.46 -18.92
N VAL A 51 -15.05 0.31 -17.76
CA VAL A 51 -13.62 0.60 -17.61
C VAL A 51 -12.79 -0.32 -18.52
N MET A 52 -13.09 -1.61 -18.55
CA MET A 52 -12.39 -2.56 -19.41
C MET A 52 -12.58 -2.25 -20.88
N SER A 53 -13.81 -1.94 -21.30
CA SER A 53 -14.15 -1.56 -22.68
C SER A 53 -13.36 -0.33 -23.14
N VAL A 54 -13.44 0.77 -22.38
CA VAL A 54 -12.71 2.02 -22.70
C VAL A 54 -11.19 1.81 -22.61
N GLY A 55 -10.74 0.96 -21.70
CA GLY A 55 -9.34 0.66 -21.45
C GLY A 55 -8.66 -0.19 -22.54
N GLN A 56 -9.42 -0.85 -23.43
CA GLN A 56 -8.85 -1.72 -24.47
C GLN A 56 -7.84 -0.99 -25.36
N LYS A 57 -8.13 0.27 -25.73
CA LYS A 57 -7.23 1.11 -26.54
C LYS A 57 -5.90 1.45 -25.84
N TYR A 58 -5.83 1.26 -24.52
CA TYR A 58 -4.62 1.44 -23.71
C TYR A 58 -3.98 0.11 -23.29
N GLY A 59 -4.50 -1.03 -23.78
CA GLY A 59 -4.00 -2.35 -23.42
C GLY A 59 -4.30 -2.75 -21.97
N ILE A 60 -5.43 -2.31 -21.41
CA ILE A 60 -5.85 -2.67 -20.05
C ILE A 60 -5.88 -4.19 -19.85
N ARG A 61 -5.44 -4.64 -18.68
CA ARG A 61 -5.41 -6.05 -18.29
C ARG A 61 -5.81 -6.20 -16.83
N ASN A 62 -6.35 -7.36 -16.50
CA ASN A 62 -6.53 -7.75 -15.12
C ASN A 62 -5.19 -8.09 -14.47
N ALA A 63 -5.01 -7.65 -13.23
CA ALA A 63 -3.87 -8.00 -12.40
C ALA A 63 -4.37 -8.72 -11.14
N GLY A 64 -3.78 -9.88 -10.86
CA GLY A 64 -4.10 -10.67 -9.68
C GLY A 64 -3.38 -10.18 -8.42
N TYR A 65 -3.74 -10.78 -7.29
CA TYR A 65 -3.17 -10.44 -5.99
C TYR A 65 -1.64 -10.60 -5.91
N TYR A 66 -1.05 -11.63 -6.54
CA TYR A 66 0.40 -11.84 -6.50
C TYR A 66 1.18 -10.73 -7.21
N ALA A 67 0.67 -10.21 -8.33
CA ALA A 67 1.27 -9.06 -9.00
C ALA A 67 1.22 -7.82 -8.09
N LEU A 68 0.07 -7.56 -7.45
CA LEU A 68 -0.06 -6.47 -6.47
C LEU A 68 0.88 -6.65 -5.27
N ARG A 69 1.06 -7.90 -4.79
CA ARG A 69 1.98 -8.23 -3.70
C ARG A 69 3.44 -8.01 -4.09
N SER A 70 3.82 -8.21 -5.35
CA SER A 70 5.17 -7.89 -5.83
C SER A 70 5.38 -6.37 -5.88
N LEU A 71 4.48 -5.62 -6.51
CA LEU A 71 4.56 -4.15 -6.62
C LEU A 71 4.63 -3.45 -5.26
N ARG A 72 3.85 -3.91 -4.28
CA ARG A 72 3.89 -3.32 -2.93
C ARG A 72 5.24 -3.56 -2.24
N ILE A 73 5.91 -4.68 -2.52
CA ILE A 73 7.24 -4.97 -1.98
C ILE A 73 8.24 -4.00 -2.60
N GLU A 74 8.26 -3.85 -3.93
CA GLU A 74 9.15 -2.92 -4.63
C GLU A 74 9.04 -1.47 -4.12
N LYS A 75 7.84 -1.04 -3.72
CA LYS A 75 7.60 0.31 -3.16
C LYS A 75 7.79 0.40 -1.64
N PHE A 76 8.24 -0.67 -1.00
CA PHE A 76 8.41 -0.78 0.46
C PHE A 76 7.12 -0.47 1.25
N PHE A 77 5.97 -0.87 0.69
CA PHE A 77 4.69 -0.77 1.37
C PHE A 77 4.52 -1.95 2.33
N ALA A 78 4.81 -1.67 3.60
CA ALA A 78 4.58 -2.60 4.69
C ALA A 78 3.10 -3.03 4.82
N PHE A 79 2.91 -4.32 5.02
CA PHE A 79 1.64 -5.03 5.13
C PHE A 79 1.37 -5.45 6.57
N TRP A 80 0.15 -5.18 7.06
CA TRP A 80 -0.26 -5.57 8.41
C TRP A 80 -0.36 -7.10 8.53
N GLY A 81 0.16 -7.65 9.62
CA GLY A 81 0.24 -9.09 9.87
C GLY A 81 1.53 -9.77 9.39
N GLN A 82 2.29 -9.14 8.49
CA GLN A 82 3.59 -9.64 8.04
C GLN A 82 4.72 -8.69 8.46
N ASP A 83 4.69 -7.46 7.96
CA ASP A 83 5.75 -6.47 8.18
C ASP A 83 5.49 -5.61 9.43
N ILE A 84 4.21 -5.40 9.75
CA ILE A 84 3.75 -4.65 10.92
C ILE A 84 2.76 -5.49 11.69
N ASN A 85 2.98 -5.64 12.99
CA ASN A 85 2.08 -6.33 13.90
C ASN A 85 2.14 -5.69 15.30
N ASN A 86 1.52 -6.33 16.29
CA ASN A 86 1.51 -5.91 17.69
C ASN A 86 2.88 -6.00 18.40
N LEU A 87 3.89 -6.61 17.77
CA LEU A 87 5.26 -6.75 18.29
C LEU A 87 6.24 -5.78 17.62
N THR A 88 5.78 -4.93 16.70
CA THR A 88 6.61 -3.96 15.99
C THR A 88 6.10 -2.54 16.19
N THR A 89 7.00 -1.57 16.28
CA THR A 89 6.61 -0.16 16.40
C THR A 89 6.75 0.61 15.09
N PRO A 90 6.04 1.73 14.90
CA PRO A 90 6.22 2.58 13.72
C PRO A 90 7.67 3.06 13.53
N LEU A 91 8.44 3.22 14.61
CA LEU A 91 9.86 3.59 14.57
C LEU A 91 10.71 2.44 14.00
N GLU A 92 10.46 1.20 14.42
CA GLU A 92 11.13 0.00 13.91
C GLU A 92 10.81 -0.25 12.43
N CYS A 93 9.60 0.09 11.98
CA CYS A 93 9.20 -0.04 10.57
C CYS A 93 9.62 1.14 9.68
N GLY A 94 10.38 2.12 10.19
CA GLY A 94 10.80 3.31 9.42
C GLY A 94 9.64 4.23 9.02
N ARG A 95 8.51 4.16 9.74
CA ARG A 95 7.27 4.93 9.47
C ARG A 95 7.03 6.05 10.48
N GLU A 96 8.09 6.57 11.08
CA GLU A 96 8.02 7.65 12.06
C GLU A 96 7.24 8.88 11.54
N SER A 97 7.44 9.24 10.27
CA SER A 97 6.77 10.39 9.63
C SER A 97 5.24 10.28 9.58
N ARG A 98 4.68 9.08 9.78
CA ARG A 98 3.23 8.86 9.85
C ARG A 98 2.67 9.07 11.27
N VAL A 99 3.52 9.22 12.27
CA VAL A 99 3.14 9.41 13.68
C VAL A 99 3.28 10.88 14.08
N LYS A 100 2.18 11.47 14.58
CA LYS A 100 2.13 12.89 14.98
C LYS A 100 2.68 13.13 16.39
N LEU A 101 3.96 12.82 16.63
CA LEU A 101 4.60 12.98 17.95
C LEU A 101 4.67 14.45 18.40
N GLU A 102 4.86 15.38 17.46
CA GLU A 102 5.11 16.80 17.74
C GLU A 102 3.84 17.65 17.81
N LYS A 103 2.68 17.13 17.39
CA LYS A 103 1.44 17.93 17.29
C LYS A 103 0.74 18.18 18.63
N GLY A 104 1.37 17.81 19.75
CA GLY A 104 0.79 17.95 21.10
C GLY A 104 -0.50 17.15 21.31
N MET A 105 -0.84 16.24 20.40
CA MET A 105 -2.03 15.39 20.50
C MET A 105 -1.71 14.16 21.34
N ASP A 106 -2.58 13.85 22.30
CA ASP A 106 -2.52 12.59 23.04
C ASP A 106 -3.12 11.44 22.22
N PHE A 107 -2.49 10.26 22.31
CA PHE A 107 -2.95 9.03 21.67
C PHE A 107 -2.33 7.80 22.34
N ILE A 108 -3.00 6.65 22.19
CA ILE A 108 -2.55 5.38 22.80
C ILE A 108 -1.14 5.03 22.29
N GLY A 109 -0.21 4.86 23.23
CA GLY A 109 1.18 4.49 22.94
C GLY A 109 2.11 5.68 22.66
N ARG A 110 1.64 6.93 22.76
CA ARG A 110 2.45 8.13 22.53
C ARG A 110 3.71 8.18 23.39
N ASP A 111 3.57 8.04 24.71
CA ASP A 111 4.70 8.17 25.64
C ASP A 111 5.73 7.06 25.44
N ALA A 112 5.27 5.84 25.14
CA ALA A 112 6.14 4.72 24.78
C ALA A 112 6.95 5.00 23.50
N LEU A 113 6.33 5.61 22.48
CA LEU A 113 7.04 5.99 21.25
C LEU A 113 8.02 7.15 21.46
N LEU A 114 7.71 8.11 22.34
CA LEU A 114 8.64 9.18 22.69
C LEU A 114 9.89 8.61 23.40
N GLN A 115 9.68 7.71 24.35
CA GLN A 115 10.78 7.02 25.04
C GLN A 115 11.60 6.16 24.06
N GLN A 116 10.96 5.41 23.17
CA GLN A 116 11.66 4.62 22.15
C GLN A 116 12.45 5.51 21.18
N LYS A 117 11.93 6.67 20.80
CA LYS A 117 12.64 7.63 19.94
C LYS A 117 13.93 8.14 20.60
N GLN A 118 13.93 8.35 21.93
CA GLN A 118 15.12 8.76 22.68
C GLN A 118 16.14 7.62 22.82
N ASN A 119 15.67 6.40 23.11
CA ASN A 119 16.52 5.24 23.35
C ASN A 119 17.04 4.58 22.06
N GLY A 120 16.42 4.87 20.92
CA GLY A 120 16.66 4.20 19.65
C GLY A 120 15.90 2.87 19.51
N VAL A 121 16.03 2.27 18.32
CA VAL A 121 15.40 0.98 17.98
C VAL A 121 16.46 -0.13 17.95
N TYR A 122 16.11 -1.31 18.46
CA TYR A 122 17.00 -2.48 18.47
C TYR A 122 16.81 -3.41 17.26
N LYS A 123 15.72 -3.22 16.50
CA LYS A 123 15.43 -3.90 15.24
C LYS A 123 14.86 -2.91 14.23
N ARG A 124 15.01 -3.21 12.94
CA ARG A 124 14.48 -2.38 11.84
C ARG A 124 13.97 -3.26 10.72
N LEU A 125 12.80 -2.91 10.17
CA LEU A 125 12.32 -3.51 8.93
C LEU A 125 13.25 -3.09 7.78
N THR A 126 13.80 -4.06 7.08
CA THR A 126 14.72 -3.82 5.95
C THR A 126 14.30 -4.64 4.74
N MET A 127 14.64 -4.15 3.56
CA MET A 127 14.52 -4.88 2.31
C MET A 127 15.84 -5.57 2.01
N PHE A 128 15.76 -6.82 1.56
CA PHE A 128 16.90 -7.56 1.04
C PHE A 128 16.72 -7.77 -0.46
N ILE A 129 17.83 -7.72 -1.18
CA ILE A 129 17.92 -8.16 -2.57
C ILE A 129 18.74 -9.44 -2.52
N LEU A 130 18.22 -10.51 -3.10
CA LEU A 130 18.95 -11.77 -3.20
C LEU A 130 19.91 -11.68 -4.38
N ASP A 131 21.20 -11.75 -4.11
CA ASP A 131 22.22 -11.89 -5.15
C ASP A 131 22.21 -13.34 -5.66
N ASP A 132 22.49 -13.52 -6.96
CA ASP A 132 22.59 -14.82 -7.63
C ASP A 132 21.36 -15.75 -7.53
N HIS A 133 20.17 -15.20 -7.28
CA HIS A 133 18.93 -15.99 -7.23
C HIS A 133 18.43 -16.35 -8.64
N ASP A 134 18.31 -17.65 -8.92
CA ASP A 134 17.73 -18.15 -10.17
C ASP A 134 16.20 -18.26 -10.02
N SER A 135 15.45 -17.42 -10.73
CA SER A 135 14.00 -17.37 -10.62
C SER A 135 13.26 -18.63 -11.09
N ASP A 136 13.92 -19.49 -11.88
CA ASP A 136 13.33 -20.72 -12.42
C ASP A 136 13.67 -21.96 -11.57
N LEU A 137 14.80 -21.93 -10.85
CA LEU A 137 15.31 -23.08 -10.10
C LEU A 137 15.19 -22.92 -8.58
N ASP A 138 15.34 -21.70 -8.08
CA ASP A 138 15.40 -21.44 -6.64
C ASP A 138 14.01 -21.17 -6.05
N LEU A 139 13.87 -21.49 -4.76
CA LEU A 139 12.65 -21.21 -4.01
C LEU A 139 12.60 -19.74 -3.59
N TRP A 140 11.51 -19.07 -3.95
CA TRP A 140 11.23 -17.72 -3.45
C TRP A 140 10.95 -17.72 -1.95
N PRO A 141 11.45 -16.73 -1.18
CA PRO A 141 11.06 -16.54 0.21
C PRO A 141 9.58 -16.12 0.29
N TRP A 142 8.79 -16.87 1.06
CA TRP A 142 7.35 -16.68 1.20
C TRP A 142 6.94 -16.00 2.51
N TRP A 143 7.83 -16.00 3.51
CA TRP A 143 7.77 -15.42 4.87
C TRP A 143 8.05 -16.48 5.95
N GLY A 144 8.79 -16.08 6.99
CA GLY A 144 9.12 -16.93 8.15
C GLY A 144 10.47 -17.62 8.06
N GLU A 145 11.20 -17.43 6.96
CA GLU A 145 12.54 -17.95 6.78
C GLU A 145 13.52 -17.29 7.77
N PRO A 146 14.40 -18.07 8.43
CA PRO A 146 15.41 -17.51 9.31
C PRO A 146 16.49 -16.78 8.49
N ILE A 147 16.90 -15.62 8.97
CA ILE A 147 18.03 -14.85 8.41
C ILE A 147 19.22 -15.04 9.35
N TYR A 148 20.28 -15.66 8.83
CA TYR A 148 21.53 -15.86 9.56
C TYR A 148 22.54 -14.77 9.19
N ARG A 149 23.43 -14.46 10.14
CA ARG A 149 24.53 -13.51 9.99
C ARG A 149 25.86 -14.23 10.06
#